data_AF-A0A919ZGM2-F1
#
_entry.id   AF-A0A919ZGM2-F1
#
_cell.length_a   1.000
_cell.length_b   1.000
_cell.length_c   1.000
_cell.angle_alpha   90.00
_cell.angle_beta   90.00
_cell.angle_gamma   90.00
#
_symmetry.space_group_name_H-M   'P 1'
#
loop_
_entity.id
_entity.type
_entity.pdbx_description
1 polymer ?
#
loop_
_entity_poly.entity_id
_entity_poly.type
_entity_poly.pdbx_seq_one_letter_code
_entity_poly.pdbx_strand_id
1 'polypeptide(L)'
;MTPLYHLKTGMLKIIRIQEDGGAFLVNIIVPGEMFPHHSLISPGPSFGSALALSTCEIEVIPAAEWYHSLAVHPEKYREVALKLQEKLRMMQQRIDQVTETEPAERLRKLRSWMETYIAPEKMTDLLTQAEIGQLIGLRRETVNRLLRSGEFN
;
A
#
# COMPACT_ATOMS: atom_id res chain seq x y z
N MET A 1 2.76 4.01 22.95
CA MET A 1 1.88 3.48 21.89
C MET A 1 2.37 4.03 20.57
N THR A 2 2.42 3.21 19.52
CA THR A 2 2.81 3.69 18.18
C THR A 2 1.78 4.71 17.71
N PRO A 3 2.20 5.89 17.21
CA PRO A 3 1.27 6.86 16.65
C PRO A 3 0.57 6.31 15.42
N LEU A 4 -0.57 6.93 15.09
CA LEU A 4 -1.20 6.76 13.80
C LEU A 4 -0.67 7.84 12.85
N TYR A 5 -0.88 7.62 11.57
CA TYR A 5 -0.41 8.50 10.51
C TYR A 5 -1.51 8.70 9.48
N HIS A 6 -1.53 9.85 8.85
CA HIS A 6 -2.37 10.15 7.70
C HIS A 6 -1.49 10.63 6.56
N LEU A 7 -1.47 9.85 5.48
CA LEU A 7 -0.70 10.20 4.28
C LEU A 7 -1.46 11.28 3.50
N LYS A 8 -0.91 12.49 3.44
CA LYS A 8 -1.53 13.62 2.72
C LYS A 8 -1.17 13.59 1.24
N THR A 9 0.11 13.37 0.94
CA THR A 9 0.65 13.27 -0.42
C THR A 9 1.76 12.22 -0.49
N GLY A 10 2.10 11.77 -1.70
CA GLY A 10 3.12 10.76 -1.93
C GLY A 10 2.59 9.32 -1.80
N MET A 11 3.50 8.36 -1.77
CA MET A 11 3.16 6.94 -1.70
C MET A 11 4.16 6.19 -0.82
N LEU A 12 3.66 5.25 -0.02
CA LEU A 12 4.51 4.40 0.84
C LEU A 12 4.35 2.93 0.45
N LYS A 13 5.44 2.17 0.56
CA LYS A 13 5.38 0.71 0.65
C LYS A 13 5.49 0.24 2.09
N ILE A 14 4.72 -0.77 2.45
CA ILE A 14 4.80 -1.47 3.73
C ILE A 14 5.52 -2.78 3.50
N ILE A 15 6.68 -2.95 4.13
CA ILE A 15 7.45 -4.20 4.08
C ILE A 15 7.42 -4.90 5.43
N ARG A 16 7.57 -6.22 5.41
CA ARG A 16 7.91 -7.01 6.59
C ARG A 16 9.27 -7.66 6.37
N ILE A 17 10.15 -7.57 7.36
CA ILE A 17 11.44 -8.25 7.36
C ILE A 17 11.25 -9.66 7.91
N GLN A 18 11.76 -10.65 7.20
CA GLN A 18 11.77 -12.06 7.57
C GLN A 18 13.03 -12.40 8.39
N GLU A 19 13.05 -13.56 9.04
CA GLU A 19 14.17 -13.98 9.92
C GLU A 19 15.51 -14.08 9.19
N ASP A 20 15.48 -14.37 7.88
CA ASP A 20 16.66 -14.43 7.01
C ASP A 20 17.12 -13.04 6.51
N GLY A 21 16.46 -11.97 6.94
CA GLY A 21 16.71 -10.59 6.50
C GLY A 21 16.01 -10.21 5.20
N GLY A 22 15.28 -11.12 4.56
CA GLY A 22 14.49 -10.85 3.37
C GLY A 22 13.34 -9.87 3.64
N ALA A 23 13.06 -8.98 2.68
CA ALA A 23 11.93 -8.07 2.77
C ALA A 23 10.77 -8.55 1.88
N PHE A 24 9.58 -8.65 2.48
CA PHE A 24 8.34 -8.95 1.76
C PHE A 24 7.44 -7.72 1.69
N LEU A 25 7.06 -7.31 0.48
CA LEU A 25 6.12 -6.22 0.26
C LEU A 25 4.71 -6.66 0.63
N VAL A 26 4.18 -6.09 1.72
CA VAL A 26 2.85 -6.41 2.25
C VAL A 26 1.78 -5.59 1.54
N ASN A 27 2.01 -4.28 1.36
CA ASN A 27 1.00 -3.36 0.87
C ASN A 27 1.62 -2.05 0.38
N ILE A 28 0.83 -1.25 -0.32
CA ILE A 28 1.08 0.15 -0.66
C ILE A 28 0.04 1.02 0.04
N ILE A 29 0.47 2.16 0.58
CA ILE A 29 -0.36 3.22 1.16
C ILE A 29 -0.39 4.38 0.18
N VAL A 30 -1.60 4.85 -0.15
CA VAL A 30 -1.83 5.97 -1.05
C VAL A 30 -2.40 7.20 -0.32
N PRO A 31 -2.37 8.41 -0.91
CA PRO A 31 -2.90 9.62 -0.30
C PRO A 31 -4.34 9.46 0.21
N GLY A 32 -4.64 10.05 1.37
CA GLY A 32 -5.93 9.96 2.06
C GLY A 32 -6.06 8.77 3.02
N GLU A 33 -5.15 7.80 2.94
CA GLU A 33 -5.14 6.66 3.86
C GLU A 33 -4.61 7.04 5.24
N MET A 34 -5.29 6.52 6.28
CA MET A 34 -4.75 6.48 7.63
C MET A 34 -4.15 5.10 7.92
N PHE A 35 -2.99 5.06 8.57
CA PHE A 35 -2.27 3.84 8.88
C PHE A 35 -1.56 3.92 10.24
N PRO A 36 -1.25 2.78 10.89
CA PRO A 36 -1.56 1.41 10.48
C PRO A 36 -3.07 1.08 10.57
N HIS A 37 -3.63 0.48 9.52
CA HIS A 37 -5.09 0.20 9.45
C HIS A 37 -5.58 -0.70 10.58
N HIS A 38 -4.75 -1.67 10.98
CA HIS A 38 -5.06 -2.62 12.05
C HIS A 38 -5.09 -1.97 13.45
N SER A 39 -4.68 -0.70 13.57
CA SER A 39 -4.74 0.04 14.83
C SER A 39 -5.75 1.19 14.81
N LEU A 40 -6.58 1.33 13.78
CA LEU A 40 -7.56 2.44 13.72
C LEU A 40 -8.63 2.37 14.81
N ILE A 41 -8.99 1.17 15.28
CA ILE A 41 -10.06 0.98 16.29
C ILE A 41 -9.47 0.78 17.69
N SER A 42 -8.42 -0.02 17.80
CA SER A 42 -7.75 -0.35 19.05
C SER A 42 -6.24 -0.42 18.87
N PRO A 43 -5.43 -0.23 19.93
CA PRO A 43 -3.99 -0.39 19.85
C PRO A 43 -3.61 -1.81 19.42
N GLY A 44 -2.54 -1.93 18.64
CA GLY A 44 -1.99 -3.23 18.24
C GLY A 44 -0.51 -3.12 17.91
N PRO A 45 0.23 -4.24 17.97
CA PRO A 45 1.62 -4.27 17.54
C PRO A 45 1.72 -4.02 16.03
N SER A 46 2.60 -3.11 15.61
CA SER A 46 2.95 -2.93 14.19
C SER A 46 4.14 -3.81 13.85
N PHE A 47 3.99 -4.65 12.84
CA PHE A 47 5.04 -5.55 12.37
C PHE A 47 5.55 -5.23 10.96
N GLY A 48 5.11 -4.10 10.40
CA GLY A 48 5.51 -3.62 9.08
C GLY A 48 6.29 -2.31 9.20
N SER A 49 7.29 -2.15 8.35
CA SER A 49 8.03 -0.91 8.17
C SER A 49 7.46 -0.16 6.97
N ALA A 50 7.13 1.12 7.15
CA ALA A 50 6.71 1.99 6.06
C ALA A 50 7.93 2.67 5.43
N LEU A 51 8.11 2.51 4.12
CA LEU A 51 9.17 3.14 3.35
C LEU A 51 8.54 4.03 2.28
N ALA A 52 9.06 5.24 2.12
CA ALA A 52 8.63 6.15 1.08
C ALA A 52 9.01 5.61 -0.30
N LEU A 53 8.05 5.62 -1.23
CA LEU A 53 8.28 5.40 -2.66
C LEU A 53 8.45 6.72 -3.40
N SER A 54 7.85 7.80 -2.90
CA SER A 54 8.02 9.16 -3.40
C SER A 54 8.09 10.14 -2.24
N THR A 55 8.32 11.42 -2.53
CA THR A 55 8.26 12.48 -1.49
C THR A 55 6.87 12.49 -0.86
N CYS A 56 6.81 12.37 0.47
CA CYS A 56 5.56 12.25 1.22
C CYS A 56 5.36 13.38 2.22
N GLU A 57 4.12 13.87 2.30
CA GLU A 57 3.63 14.63 3.45
C GLU A 57 2.79 13.72 4.33
N ILE A 58 3.20 13.59 5.60
CA ILE A 58 2.57 12.68 6.56
C ILE A 58 2.21 13.48 7.81
N GLU A 59 0.93 13.46 8.16
CA GLU A 59 0.45 13.95 9.44
C GLU A 59 0.59 12.85 10.50
N VAL A 60 1.24 13.17 11.61
CA VAL A 60 1.37 12.27 12.77
C VAL A 60 0.20 12.52 13.72
N ILE A 61 -0.51 11.46 14.07
CA ILE A 61 -1.67 11.49 14.95
C ILE A 61 -1.29 10.79 16.26
N PRO A 62 -1.22 11.52 17.39
CA PRO A 62 -0.94 10.93 18.69
C PRO A 62 -1.97 9.86 19.03
N ALA A 63 -1.49 8.64 19.33
CA ALA A 63 -2.37 7.50 19.56
C ALA A 63 -3.35 7.73 20.73
N ALA A 64 -2.87 8.34 21.83
CA ALA A 64 -3.70 8.64 23.00
C ALA A 64 -4.87 9.57 22.64
N GLU A 65 -4.61 10.63 21.87
CA GLU A 65 -5.63 11.58 21.41
C GLU A 65 -6.60 10.93 20.44
N TRP A 66 -6.11 10.09 19.51
CA TRP A 66 -6.94 9.36 18.56
C TRP A 66 -7.98 8.50 19.28
N TYR A 67 -7.54 7.60 20.15
CA TYR A 67 -8.44 6.68 20.86
C TYR A 67 -9.35 7.39 21.87
N HIS A 68 -8.84 8.44 22.54
CA HIS A 68 -9.70 9.29 23.37
C HIS A 68 -10.81 9.92 22.51
N SER A 69 -10.47 10.42 21.33
CA SER A 69 -11.45 11.03 20.44
C SER A 69 -12.49 10.04 19.93
N LEU A 70 -12.13 8.78 19.67
CA LEU A 70 -13.11 7.73 19.32
C LEU A 70 -14.11 7.46 20.47
N ALA A 71 -13.62 7.48 21.71
CA ALA A 71 -14.46 7.25 22.88
C ALA A 71 -15.42 8.41 23.15
N VAL A 72 -14.98 9.66 22.91
CA VAL A 72 -15.80 10.87 23.11
C VAL A 72 -16.75 11.12 21.93
N HIS A 73 -16.36 10.70 20.71
CA HIS A 73 -17.08 10.94 19.46
C HIS A 73 -17.37 9.63 18.72
N PRO A 74 -18.39 8.86 19.11
CA PRO A 74 -18.69 7.56 18.50
C PRO A 74 -18.97 7.61 16.99
N GLU A 75 -19.38 8.75 16.46
CA GLU A 75 -19.53 8.99 15.01
C GLU A 75 -18.22 8.76 14.24
N LYS A 76 -17.05 8.95 14.87
CA LYS A 76 -15.75 8.66 14.27
C LYS A 76 -15.55 7.16 14.00
N TYR A 77 -16.22 6.27 14.72
CA TYR A 77 -16.20 4.84 14.38
C TYR A 77 -16.82 4.58 13.01
N ARG A 78 -17.82 5.37 12.59
CA ARG A 78 -18.36 5.28 11.23
C ARG A 78 -17.33 5.73 10.20
N GLU A 79 -16.58 6.80 10.46
CA GLU A 79 -15.50 7.24 9.58
C GLU A 79 -14.43 6.16 9.43
N VAL A 80 -14.01 5.54 10.55
CA VAL A 80 -13.08 4.41 10.54
C VAL A 80 -13.65 3.23 9.76
N ALA A 81 -14.93 2.88 9.96
CA ALA A 81 -15.58 1.79 9.24
C ALA A 81 -15.61 2.04 7.72
N LEU A 82 -15.88 3.27 7.28
CA LEU A 82 -15.86 3.63 5.86
C LEU A 82 -14.44 3.55 5.28
N LYS A 83 -13.42 4.03 6.01
CA LYS A 83 -12.01 3.89 5.60
C LYS A 83 -11.58 2.43 5.47
N LEU A 84 -11.97 1.58 6.44
CA LEU A 84 -11.69 0.15 6.38
C LEU A 84 -12.47 -0.56 5.27
N GLN A 85 -13.72 -0.16 5.01
CA GLN A 85 -14.50 -0.67 3.89
C GLN A 85 -13.85 -0.33 2.54
N GLU A 86 -13.37 0.91 2.38
CA GLU A 86 -12.64 1.32 1.20
C GLU A 86 -11.37 0.48 1.01
N LYS A 87 -10.60 0.29 2.09
CA LYS A 87 -9.40 -0.55 2.05
C LYS A 87 -9.72 -2.00 1.68
N LEU A 88 -10.82 -2.56 2.21
CA LEU A 88 -11.27 -3.90 1.86
C LEU A 88 -11.64 -4.01 0.37
N ARG A 89 -12.31 -3.00 -0.20
CA ARG A 89 -12.59 -2.95 -1.64
C ARG A 89 -11.31 -2.88 -2.47
N MET A 90 -10.33 -2.08 -2.06
CA MET A 90 -9.02 -2.04 -2.73
C MET A 90 -8.31 -3.40 -2.66
N MET A 91 -8.37 -4.10 -1.52
CA MET A 91 -7.80 -5.45 -1.39
C MET A 91 -8.50 -6.46 -2.30
N GLN A 92 -9.83 -6.39 -2.42
CA GLN A 92 -10.59 -7.23 -3.35
C GLN A 92 -10.17 -6.96 -4.81
N GLN A 93 -10.06 -5.69 -5.23
CA GLN A 93 -9.59 -5.34 -6.57
C GLN A 93 -8.19 -5.90 -6.87
N ARG A 94 -7.30 -5.95 -5.87
CA ARG A 94 -5.98 -6.57 -6.03
C ARG A 94 -6.06 -8.08 -6.17
N ILE A 95 -6.94 -8.75 -5.44
CA ILE A 95 -7.17 -10.18 -5.62
C ILE A 95 -7.63 -10.44 -7.06
N ASP A 96 -8.58 -9.66 -7.56
CA ASP A 96 -9.08 -9.79 -8.93
C ASP A 96 -7.94 -9.60 -9.95
N GLN A 97 -7.06 -8.61 -9.74
CA GLN A 97 -5.85 -8.41 -10.55
C GLN A 97 -4.90 -9.61 -10.52
N VAL A 98 -4.70 -10.25 -9.37
CA VAL A 98 -3.85 -11.45 -9.24
C VAL A 98 -4.50 -12.67 -9.87
N THR A 99 -5.83 -12.71 -10.03
CA THR A 99 -6.53 -13.81 -10.71
C THR A 99 -6.65 -13.64 -12.23
N GLU A 100 -6.37 -12.46 -12.77
CA GLU A 100 -6.32 -12.19 -14.22
C GLU A 100 -5.44 -13.21 -14.93
N THR A 101 -5.86 -13.82 -16.03
CA THR A 101 -5.11 -14.94 -16.63
C THR A 101 -3.88 -14.47 -17.38
N GLU A 102 -3.91 -13.27 -17.96
CA GLU A 102 -2.85 -12.73 -18.80
C GLU A 102 -1.80 -11.93 -17.98
N PRO A 103 -0.52 -12.39 -17.93
CA PRO A 103 0.51 -11.70 -17.14
C PRO A 103 0.78 -10.25 -17.57
N ALA A 104 0.69 -9.95 -18.88
CA ALA A 104 0.89 -8.61 -19.42
C ALA A 104 -0.22 -7.67 -18.92
N GLU A 105 -1.45 -8.14 -18.90
CA GLU A 105 -2.61 -7.37 -18.43
C GLU A 105 -2.51 -7.03 -16.94
N ARG A 106 -2.00 -7.96 -16.11
CA ARG A 106 -1.72 -7.69 -14.69
C ARG A 106 -0.74 -6.53 -14.52
N LEU A 107 0.36 -6.56 -15.28
CA LEU A 107 1.39 -5.52 -15.24
C LEU A 107 0.84 -4.17 -15.71
N ARG A 108 0.00 -4.18 -16.75
CA ARG A 108 -0.68 -2.97 -17.26
C ARG A 108 -1.62 -2.37 -16.21
N LYS A 109 -2.45 -3.19 -15.57
CA LYS A 109 -3.37 -2.77 -14.50
C LYS A 109 -2.62 -2.17 -13.30
N LEU A 110 -1.54 -2.83 -12.85
CA LEU A 110 -0.72 -2.31 -11.75
C LEU A 110 -0.07 -0.98 -12.11
N ARG A 111 0.53 -0.89 -13.29
CA ARG A 111 1.14 0.35 -13.78
C ARG A 111 0.13 1.49 -13.81
N SER A 112 -1.01 1.26 -14.47
CA SER A 112 -2.07 2.27 -14.61
C SER A 112 -2.56 2.74 -13.23
N TRP A 113 -2.70 1.83 -12.27
CA TRP A 113 -3.07 2.17 -10.90
C TRP A 113 -1.98 2.95 -10.16
N MET A 114 -0.70 2.62 -10.34
CA MET A 114 0.38 3.36 -9.68
C MET A 114 0.53 4.77 -10.25
N GLU A 115 0.47 4.91 -11.58
CA GLU A 115 0.61 6.18 -12.30
C GLU A 115 -0.43 7.24 -11.88
N THR A 116 -1.58 6.85 -11.31
CA THR A 116 -2.53 7.84 -10.75
C THR A 116 -2.00 8.57 -9.52
N TYR A 117 -0.95 8.07 -8.88
CA TYR A 117 -0.40 8.62 -7.64
C TYR A 117 1.05 9.12 -7.75
N ILE A 118 1.83 8.55 -8.68
CA ILE A 118 3.27 8.82 -8.79
C ILE A 118 3.65 9.58 -10.06
N ALA A 119 2.69 10.06 -10.86
CA ALA A 119 3.05 10.84 -12.04
C ALA A 119 3.86 12.10 -11.63
N PRO A 120 5.00 12.40 -12.30
CA PRO A 120 5.48 11.83 -13.56
C PRO A 120 6.47 10.65 -13.44
N GLU A 121 6.76 10.16 -12.22
CA GLU A 121 7.65 9.02 -12.03
C GLU A 121 7.09 7.71 -12.62
N LYS A 122 7.98 6.83 -13.10
CA LYS A 122 7.57 5.50 -13.56
C LYS A 122 7.60 4.50 -12.40
N MET A 123 6.65 3.57 -12.38
CA MET A 123 6.61 2.46 -11.41
C MET A 123 7.96 1.71 -11.31
N THR A 124 8.64 1.52 -12.45
CA THR A 124 9.93 0.81 -12.52
C THR A 124 11.09 1.55 -11.88
N ASP A 125 10.94 2.85 -11.64
CA ASP A 125 11.95 3.66 -10.95
C ASP A 125 11.80 3.55 -9.42
N LEU A 126 10.60 3.18 -8.94
CA LEU A 126 10.25 3.15 -7.52
C LEU A 126 10.21 1.73 -6.93
N LEU A 127 9.91 0.73 -7.77
CA LEU A 127 9.78 -0.67 -7.36
C LEU A 127 10.76 -1.56 -8.12
N THR A 128 11.34 -2.50 -7.38
CA THR A 128 12.10 -3.59 -7.99
C THR A 128 11.17 -4.54 -8.75
N GLN A 129 11.71 -5.28 -9.72
CA GLN A 129 10.96 -6.30 -10.45
C GLN A 129 10.41 -7.41 -9.53
N ALA A 130 11.09 -7.67 -8.41
CA ALA A 130 10.64 -8.62 -7.40
C ALA A 130 9.41 -8.09 -6.65
N GLU A 131 9.43 -6.83 -6.25
CA GLU A 131 8.29 -6.16 -5.59
C GLU A 131 7.08 -6.03 -6.53
N ILE A 132 7.31 -5.67 -7.80
CA ILE A 132 6.28 -5.71 -8.83
C ILE A 132 5.68 -7.12 -8.88
N GLY A 133 6.52 -8.16 -8.97
CA GLY A 133 6.08 -9.55 -8.97
C GLY A 133 5.24 -9.92 -7.74
N GLN A 134 5.64 -9.47 -6.54
CA GLN A 134 4.91 -9.70 -5.29
C GLN A 134 3.50 -9.06 -5.31
N LEU A 135 3.35 -7.87 -5.91
CA LEU A 135 2.05 -7.17 -5.97
C LEU A 135 1.04 -7.83 -6.90
N ILE A 136 1.48 -8.41 -8.02
CA ILE A 136 0.61 -8.99 -9.06
C ILE A 136 0.71 -10.51 -9.21
N GLY A 137 1.38 -11.17 -8.26
CA GLY A 137 1.51 -12.63 -8.24
C GLY A 137 2.28 -13.19 -9.43
N LEU A 138 3.32 -12.47 -9.88
CA LEU A 138 4.21 -12.92 -10.95
C LEU A 138 5.62 -13.20 -10.42
N ARG A 139 6.30 -14.17 -11.04
CA ARG A 139 7.74 -14.36 -10.80
C ARG A 139 8.53 -13.19 -11.37
N ARG A 140 9.62 -12.81 -10.71
CA ARG A 140 10.53 -11.73 -11.15
C ARG A 140 10.99 -11.92 -12.59
N GLU A 141 11.27 -13.15 -13.01
CA GLU A 141 11.72 -13.49 -14.37
C GLU A 141 10.63 -13.21 -15.42
N THR A 142 9.35 -13.43 -15.07
CA THR A 142 8.21 -13.09 -15.94
C THR A 142 8.06 -11.58 -16.06
N VAL A 143 8.14 -10.85 -14.94
CA VAL A 143 8.12 -9.38 -14.95
C VAL A 143 9.26 -8.82 -15.81
N ASN A 144 10.47 -9.35 -15.65
CA ASN A 144 11.63 -8.95 -16.43
C ASN A 144 11.42 -9.15 -17.94
N ARG A 145 10.87 -10.30 -18.35
CA ARG A 145 10.57 -10.58 -19.76
C ARG A 145 9.53 -9.61 -20.34
N LEU A 146 8.47 -9.32 -19.58
CA LEU A 146 7.43 -8.36 -20.00
C LEU A 146 8.00 -6.93 -20.12
N LEU A 147 8.78 -6.47 -19.15
CA LEU A 147 9.37 -5.12 -19.25
C LEU A 147 10.35 -4.97 -20.43
N ARG A 148 10.99 -6.06 -20.87
CA ARG A 148 11.86 -6.05 -22.06
C ARG A 148 11.12 -6.18 -23.39
N SER A 149 9.84 -6.55 -23.42
CA SER A 149 9.09 -6.72 -24.69
C SER A 149 8.84 -5.40 -25.43
N GLY A 150 9.09 -4.26 -24.79
CA GLY A 150 8.89 -2.92 -25.35
C GLY A 150 7.46 -2.39 -25.24
N GLU A 151 6.50 -3.24 -24.88
CA GLU A 151 5.09 -2.88 -24.67
C GLU A 151 4.86 -1.97 -23.44
N PHE A 152 5.88 -1.82 -22.60
CA PHE A 152 5.82 -1.20 -21.28
C PHE A 152 6.90 -0.13 -21.06
N ASN A 153 7.60 0.32 -22.11
CA ASN A 153 8.62 1.37 -22.03
C ASN A 153 8.04 2.78 -22.11
#